data_AF-A0A0E9MZN3-F1
#
_entry.id   AF-A0A0E9MZN3-F1
#
_cell.length_a   1.000
_cell.length_b   1.000
_cell.length_c   1.000
_cell.angle_alpha   90.00
_cell.angle_beta   90.00
_cell.angle_gamma   90.00
#
_symmetry.space_group_name_H-M   'P 1'
#
loop_
_entity.id
_entity.type
_entity.pdbx_description
1 polymer ?
#
loop_
_entity_poly.entity_id
_entity_poly.type
_entity_poly.pdbx_seq_one_letter_code
_entity_poly.pdbx_strand_id
1 'polypeptide(L)'
;MRLIRKLISNLLFLLPFFTQGQSQDKVIDIFQLKQTSFFKETNSFKSDSTFTIRQKVFYNEPYKKDEEYSHLLTITIFDNSKLDSTNTFNLEKDASAITCSYDKSSVWNWHAEKTSISGQVTIISKTAKKAKLKFEITVLDSSHQTKLVYTGIRTFNRVKTINNLY
;
A
#
# COMPACT_ATOMS: atom_id res chain seq x y z
N MET A 1 64.65 -43.02 31.92
CA MET A 1 63.18 -43.17 31.91
C MET A 1 62.51 -41.81 31.94
N ARG A 2 62.24 -41.25 30.76
CA ARG A 2 61.40 -40.07 30.52
C ARG A 2 60.76 -40.31 29.16
N LEU A 3 59.44 -40.18 29.04
CA LEU A 3 58.80 -39.32 28.04
C LEU A 3 57.28 -39.40 28.14
N ILE A 4 56.71 -38.21 28.27
CA ILE A 4 55.34 -37.86 28.63
C ILE A 4 54.46 -37.96 27.37
N ARG A 5 53.30 -38.62 27.51
CA ARG A 5 52.26 -38.73 26.47
C ARG A 5 51.64 -37.34 26.21
N LYS A 6 51.74 -36.85 24.98
CA LYS A 6 50.96 -35.71 24.48
C LYS A 6 49.55 -36.19 24.11
N LEU A 7 48.55 -35.83 24.91
CA LEU A 7 47.14 -35.83 24.48
C LEU A 7 46.86 -34.50 23.77
N ILE A 8 46.59 -34.56 22.48
CA ILE A 8 46.11 -33.42 21.69
C ILE A 8 44.58 -33.41 21.83
N SER A 9 44.10 -32.47 22.63
CA SER A 9 42.69 -32.16 22.83
C SER A 9 42.12 -31.51 21.56
N ASN A 10 41.42 -32.28 20.73
CA ASN A 10 40.54 -31.74 19.69
C ASN A 10 39.27 -31.20 20.36
N LEU A 11 39.33 -29.96 20.83
CA LEU A 11 38.15 -29.21 21.26
C LEU A 11 37.66 -28.38 20.06
N LEU A 12 36.85 -29.02 19.21
CA LEU A 12 36.17 -28.37 18.10
C LEU A 12 35.08 -27.45 18.69
N PHE A 13 35.37 -26.15 18.79
CA PHE A 13 34.39 -25.14 19.17
C PHE A 13 33.30 -25.04 18.08
N LEU A 14 32.17 -25.70 18.32
CA LEU A 14 30.92 -25.44 17.61
C LEU A 14 30.40 -24.08 18.06
N LEU A 15 30.75 -23.02 17.34
CA LEU A 15 30.10 -21.72 17.48
C LEU A 15 28.64 -21.87 17.02
N PRO A 16 27.64 -21.54 17.85
CA PRO A 16 26.28 -21.42 17.36
C PRO A 16 26.24 -20.23 16.39
N PHE A 17 26.00 -20.52 15.12
CA PHE A 17 25.64 -19.49 14.14
C PHE A 17 24.33 -18.85 14.64
N PHE A 18 24.44 -17.65 15.19
CA PHE A 18 23.30 -16.77 15.37
C PHE A 18 22.78 -16.42 13.97
N THR A 19 21.78 -17.17 13.51
CA THR A 19 20.96 -16.75 12.39
C THR A 19 20.23 -15.49 12.84
N GLN A 20 20.74 -14.33 12.42
CA GLN A 20 19.98 -13.09 12.49
C GLN A 20 18.68 -13.35 11.72
N GLY A 21 17.57 -13.50 12.46
CA GLY A 21 16.26 -13.68 11.88
C GLY A 21 15.97 -12.48 10.99
N GLN A 22 16.03 -12.67 9.68
CA GLN A 22 15.53 -11.66 8.77
C GLN A 22 14.03 -11.57 9.01
N SER A 23 13.59 -10.44 9.56
CA SER A 23 12.20 -10.04 9.62
C SER A 23 11.66 -10.14 8.19
N GLN A 24 10.76 -11.10 7.95
CA GLN A 24 10.17 -11.28 6.63
C GLN A 24 9.25 -10.10 6.36
N ASP A 25 9.43 -9.45 5.20
CA ASP A 25 8.54 -8.38 4.76
C ASP A 25 7.08 -8.86 4.77
N LYS A 26 6.24 -8.15 5.52
CA LYS A 26 4.81 -8.48 5.59
C LYS A 26 4.12 -7.99 4.33
N VAL A 27 3.64 -8.92 3.50
CA VAL A 27 2.86 -8.58 2.29
C VAL A 27 1.36 -8.63 2.59
N ILE A 28 0.66 -7.53 2.29
CA ILE A 28 -0.78 -7.38 2.49
C ILE A 28 -1.44 -7.11 1.13
N ASP A 29 -2.22 -8.08 0.64
CA ASP A 29 -3.04 -7.91 -0.55
C ASP A 29 -4.39 -7.29 -0.17
N ILE A 30 -4.56 -6.01 -0.52
CA ILE A 30 -5.77 -5.23 -0.20
C ILE A 30 -7.01 -5.81 -0.88
N PHE A 31 -6.88 -6.47 -2.03
CA PHE A 31 -8.01 -7.09 -2.71
C PHE A 31 -8.50 -8.33 -1.96
N GLN A 32 -7.58 -9.13 -1.41
CA GLN A 32 -7.94 -10.34 -0.65
C GLN A 32 -8.61 -9.99 0.67
N LEU A 33 -8.25 -8.87 1.31
CA LEU A 33 -8.87 -8.42 2.56
C LEU A 33 -10.39 -8.19 2.45
N LYS A 34 -10.92 -7.96 1.24
CA LYS A 34 -12.37 -7.83 0.99
C LYS A 34 -13.21 -9.00 1.48
N GLN A 35 -12.59 -10.17 1.62
CA GLN A 35 -13.27 -11.39 2.06
C GLN A 35 -13.38 -11.48 3.59
N THR A 36 -12.76 -10.55 4.32
CA THR A 36 -12.76 -10.54 5.78
C THR A 36 -13.91 -9.69 6.34
N SER A 37 -14.45 -10.07 7.50
CA SER A 37 -15.56 -9.38 8.17
C SER A 37 -15.21 -7.99 8.71
N PHE A 38 -13.91 -7.68 8.83
CA PHE A 38 -13.42 -6.41 9.37
C PHE A 38 -12.95 -5.44 8.29
N PHE A 39 -13.27 -5.70 7.03
CA PHE A 39 -12.86 -4.86 5.91
C PHE A 39 -13.98 -3.91 5.49
N LYS A 40 -13.63 -2.64 5.34
CA LYS A 40 -14.50 -1.62 4.74
C LYS A 40 -13.73 -0.80 3.73
N GLU A 41 -14.30 -0.60 2.55
CA GLU A 41 -13.70 0.20 1.48
C GLU A 41 -14.67 1.28 1.00
N THR A 42 -14.16 2.50 0.80
CA THR A 42 -14.89 3.60 0.19
C THR A 42 -14.08 4.15 -0.98
N ASN A 43 -14.70 4.15 -2.15
CA ASN A 43 -14.07 4.56 -3.41
C ASN A 43 -14.80 5.76 -3.98
N SER A 44 -14.08 6.88 -4.08
CA SER A 44 -14.64 8.12 -4.60
C SER A 44 -13.72 8.81 -5.59
N PHE A 45 -14.28 9.65 -6.46
CA PHE A 45 -13.50 10.55 -7.31
C PHE A 45 -14.10 11.95 -7.39
N LYS A 46 -13.24 12.91 -7.71
CA LYS A 46 -13.57 14.28 -8.16
C LYS A 46 -12.98 14.49 -9.55
N SER A 47 -13.67 15.26 -10.38
CA SER A 47 -13.33 15.45 -11.79
C SER A 47 -13.67 16.89 -12.17
N ASP A 48 -12.89 17.81 -11.62
CA ASP A 48 -13.05 19.25 -11.84
C ASP A 48 -11.96 19.68 -12.83
N SER A 49 -10.95 20.45 -12.40
CA SER A 49 -9.73 20.71 -13.19
C SER A 49 -8.80 19.50 -13.25
N THR A 50 -8.75 18.71 -12.18
CA THR A 50 -8.01 17.46 -12.10
C THR A 50 -8.95 16.29 -11.86
N PHE A 51 -8.45 15.09 -12.14
CA PHE A 51 -9.13 13.85 -11.80
C PHE A 51 -8.47 13.22 -10.59
N THR A 52 -9.11 13.41 -9.43
CA THR A 52 -8.62 12.93 -8.15
C THR A 52 -9.44 11.73 -7.71
N ILE A 53 -8.77 10.61 -7.50
CA ILE A 53 -9.34 9.37 -6.97
C ILE A 53 -8.89 9.20 -5.53
N ARG A 54 -9.81 8.75 -4.68
CA ARG A 54 -9.55 8.39 -3.30
C ARG A 54 -10.13 7.01 -3.01
N GLN A 55 -9.26 6.08 -2.67
CA GLN A 55 -9.60 4.77 -2.12
C GLN A 55 -9.26 4.77 -0.64
N LYS A 56 -10.27 4.68 0.21
CA LYS A 56 -10.11 4.56 1.66
C LYS A 56 -10.45 3.13 2.07
N VAL A 57 -9.51 2.46 2.72
CA VAL A 57 -9.65 1.09 3.22
C VAL A 57 -9.45 1.09 4.72
N PHE A 58 -10.37 0.45 5.43
CA PHE A 58 -10.26 0.14 6.84
C PHE A 58 -10.15 -1.37 6.97
N TYR A 59 -9.18 -1.84 7.75
CA TYR A 59 -9.18 -3.21 8.22
C TYR A 59 -8.55 -3.30 9.61
N ASN A 60 -9.14 -4.15 10.43
CA ASN A 60 -8.57 -4.49 11.73
C ASN A 60 -7.79 -5.79 11.58
N GLU A 61 -6.57 -5.83 12.10
CA GLU A 61 -5.85 -7.10 12.22
C GLU A 61 -6.60 -7.99 13.22
N PRO A 62 -6.95 -9.24 12.86
CA PRO A 62 -7.55 -10.16 13.81
C PRO A 62 -6.69 -10.26 15.06
N TYR A 63 -7.33 -10.26 16.23
CA TYR A 63 -6.69 -10.40 17.56
C TYR A 63 -5.86 -9.20 18.05
N LYS A 64 -5.78 -8.09 17.30
CA LYS A 64 -5.30 -6.82 17.85
C LYS A 64 -6.45 -6.06 18.49
N LYS A 65 -6.30 -5.79 19.79
CA LYS A 65 -7.24 -4.97 20.55
C LYS A 65 -6.99 -3.50 20.20
N ASP A 66 -8.01 -2.81 19.72
CA ASP A 66 -8.08 -1.35 19.55
C ASP A 66 -7.20 -0.69 18.46
N GLU A 67 -6.78 -1.42 17.43
CA GLU A 67 -6.07 -0.84 16.28
C GLU A 67 -6.90 -0.89 14.99
N GLU A 68 -7.79 0.08 14.79
CA GLU A 68 -8.39 0.34 13.47
C GLU A 68 -7.45 1.20 12.64
N TYR A 69 -6.89 0.60 11.58
CA TYR A 69 -6.08 1.32 10.61
C TYR A 69 -6.93 1.76 9.43
N SER A 70 -6.82 3.05 9.10
CA SER A 70 -7.35 3.67 7.90
C SER A 70 -6.21 3.92 6.92
N HIS A 71 -6.28 3.24 5.79
CA HIS A 71 -5.37 3.36 4.65
C HIS A 71 -6.04 4.21 3.57
N LEU A 72 -5.42 5.31 3.19
CA LEU A 72 -5.92 6.21 2.15
C LEU A 72 -4.92 6.25 0.99
N LEU A 73 -5.34 5.71 -0.16
CA LEU A 73 -4.62 5.86 -1.42
C LEU A 73 -5.29 6.99 -2.22
N THR A 74 -4.52 8.02 -2.56
CA THR A 74 -4.98 9.15 -3.37
C THR A 74 -4.19 9.20 -4.67
N ILE A 75 -4.89 9.21 -5.80
CA ILE A 75 -4.28 9.33 -7.13
C ILE A 75 -4.82 10.60 -7.78
N THR A 76 -3.95 11.46 -8.29
CA THR A 76 -4.34 12.69 -8.98
C THR A 76 -3.77 12.69 -10.38
N ILE A 77 -4.63 12.78 -11.39
CA ILE A 77 -4.24 12.98 -12.79
C ILE A 77 -4.52 14.45 -13.12
N PHE A 78 -3.47 15.17 -13.48
CA PHE A 78 -3.50 16.64 -13.58
C PHE A 78 -4.21 17.16 -14.82
N ASP A 79 -4.26 16.35 -15.87
CA ASP A 79 -4.91 16.71 -17.13
C ASP A 79 -6.11 15.79 -17.38
N ASN A 80 -7.29 16.36 -17.16
CA ASN A 80 -8.56 15.65 -17.31
C ASN A 80 -8.84 15.24 -18.77
N SER A 81 -8.22 15.93 -19.75
CA SER A 81 -8.35 15.61 -21.18
C SER A 81 -7.59 14.34 -21.55
N LYS A 82 -6.57 13.96 -20.78
CA LYS A 82 -5.79 12.72 -20.96
C LYS A 82 -6.48 11.49 -20.34
N LEU A 83 -7.78 11.54 -20.06
CA LEU A 83 -8.52 10.44 -19.44
C LEU A 83 -9.42 9.74 -20.45
N ASP A 84 -8.80 9.30 -21.54
CA ASP A 84 -9.46 8.38 -22.45
C ASP A 84 -9.49 6.97 -21.82
N SER A 85 -10.58 6.26 -22.07
CA SER A 85 -10.65 4.83 -21.75
C SER A 85 -9.49 4.12 -22.42
N THR A 86 -8.78 3.26 -21.68
CA THR A 86 -7.53 2.53 -22.01
C THR A 86 -6.21 3.20 -21.66
N ASN A 87 -6.21 4.47 -21.23
CA ASN A 87 -4.96 5.12 -20.81
C ASN A 87 -4.37 4.45 -19.57
N THR A 88 -3.09 4.11 -19.65
CA THR A 88 -2.31 3.52 -18.55
C THR A 88 -1.22 4.49 -18.15
N PHE A 89 -1.18 4.82 -16.86
CA PHE A 89 -0.18 5.69 -16.27
C PHE A 89 0.75 4.86 -15.40
N ASN A 90 2.05 4.98 -15.64
CA ASN A 90 3.10 4.45 -14.78
C ASN A 90 3.49 5.51 -13.75
N LEU A 91 3.34 5.19 -12.47
CA LEU A 91 3.52 6.16 -11.39
C LEU A 91 4.95 6.71 -11.28
N GLU A 92 5.95 5.95 -11.75
CA GLU A 92 7.37 6.33 -11.68
C GLU A 92 7.80 7.13 -12.92
N LYS A 93 7.25 6.80 -14.09
CA LYS A 93 7.62 7.42 -15.37
C LYS A 93 6.80 8.66 -15.72
N ASP A 94 5.53 8.68 -15.31
CA ASP A 94 4.56 9.70 -15.72
C ASP A 94 4.30 10.75 -14.62
N ALA A 95 5.29 11.01 -13.75
CA ALA A 95 5.16 11.89 -12.58
C ALA A 95 4.69 13.32 -12.90
N SER A 96 4.84 13.78 -14.15
CA SER A 96 4.32 15.08 -14.62
C SER A 96 2.82 15.07 -14.91
N ALA A 97 2.23 13.91 -15.14
CA ALA A 97 0.82 13.74 -15.50
C ALA A 97 0.00 13.11 -14.36
N ILE A 98 0.61 12.25 -13.55
CA ILE A 98 -0.02 11.53 -12.45
C ILE A 98 0.81 11.65 -11.17
N THR A 99 0.13 11.77 -10.03
CA THR A 99 0.72 11.56 -8.72
C THR A 99 -0.08 10.54 -7.94
N CYS A 100 0.60 9.81 -7.06
CA CYS A 100 -0.01 8.90 -6.12
C CYS A 100 0.56 9.21 -4.73
N SER A 101 -0.32 9.32 -3.74
CA SER A 101 0.05 9.46 -2.34
C SER A 101 -0.65 8.40 -1.50
N TYR A 102 -0.06 8.10 -0.36
CA TYR A 102 -0.57 7.14 0.57
C TYR A 102 -0.45 7.69 1.98
N ASP A 103 -1.54 7.59 2.73
CA ASP A 103 -1.60 7.94 4.14
C ASP A 103 -2.13 6.75 4.94
N LYS A 104 -1.50 6.48 6.08
CA LYS A 104 -1.96 5.53 7.08
C LYS A 104 -2.28 6.32 8.34
N SER A 105 -3.42 6.03 8.94
CA SER A 105 -3.86 6.68 10.18
C SER A 105 -4.52 5.64 11.08
N SER A 106 -4.36 5.79 12.38
CA SER A 106 -5.18 5.11 13.37
C SER A 106 -5.48 6.07 14.52
N VAL A 107 -6.38 5.70 15.43
CA VAL A 107 -6.66 6.51 16.63
C VAL A 107 -5.39 6.74 17.46
N TRP A 108 -4.43 5.81 17.38
CA TRP A 108 -3.19 5.82 18.15
C TRP A 108 -1.94 6.17 17.33
N ASN A 109 -2.06 6.28 16.01
CA ASN A 109 -0.95 6.61 15.12
C ASN A 109 -1.31 7.79 14.21
N TRP A 110 -0.65 8.90 14.48
CA TRP A 110 -0.81 10.19 13.80
C TRP A 110 0.43 10.56 12.97
N HIS A 111 1.45 9.69 12.95
CA HIS A 111 2.70 9.97 12.26
C HIS A 111 2.59 9.61 10.77
N ALA A 112 3.18 10.47 9.94
CA ALA A 112 3.32 10.18 8.52
C ALA A 112 4.30 9.02 8.33
N GLU A 113 3.84 7.96 7.67
CA GLU A 113 4.69 6.82 7.33
C GLU A 113 5.68 7.20 6.22
N LYS A 114 6.91 6.67 6.30
CA LYS A 114 7.85 6.77 5.19
C LYS A 114 7.49 5.72 4.16
N THR A 115 6.76 6.12 3.13
CA THR A 115 6.30 5.22 2.07
C THR A 115 6.91 5.53 0.71
N SER A 116 7.23 4.48 -0.04
CA SER A 116 7.49 4.58 -1.48
C SER A 116 6.37 3.89 -2.25
N ILE A 117 5.93 4.49 -3.36
CA ILE A 117 4.81 4.01 -4.17
C ILE A 117 5.29 3.76 -5.60
N SER A 118 4.93 2.61 -6.16
CA SER A 118 5.26 2.24 -7.54
C SER A 118 4.10 1.50 -8.20
N GLY A 119 4.20 1.30 -9.53
CA GLY A 119 3.24 0.52 -10.29
C GLY A 119 2.42 1.34 -11.29
N GLN A 120 1.25 0.84 -11.63
CA GLN A 120 0.46 1.33 -12.77
C GLN A 120 -1.02 1.49 -12.46
N VAL A 121 -1.63 2.44 -13.15
CA VAL A 121 -3.07 2.75 -13.09
C VAL A 121 -3.62 2.79 -14.51
N THR A 122 -4.58 1.92 -14.82
CA THR A 122 -5.28 1.94 -16.11
C THR A 122 -6.70 2.46 -15.93
N ILE A 123 -7.07 3.48 -16.72
CA ILE A 123 -8.45 3.96 -16.83
C ILE A 123 -9.21 2.99 -17.73
N ILE A 124 -10.15 2.24 -17.17
CA ILE A 124 -11.00 1.33 -17.96
C ILE A 124 -12.16 2.10 -18.57
N SER A 125 -12.85 2.88 -17.75
CA SER A 125 -13.95 3.73 -18.20
C SER A 125 -14.21 4.88 -17.24
N LYS A 126 -14.76 5.97 -17.78
CA LYS A 126 -15.12 7.16 -17.02
C LYS A 126 -16.43 7.72 -17.55
N THR A 127 -17.32 8.06 -16.62
CA THR A 127 -18.58 8.75 -16.88
C THR A 127 -18.69 9.92 -15.90
N ALA A 128 -19.71 10.76 -16.05
CA ALA A 128 -19.97 11.86 -15.13
C ALA A 128 -20.25 11.42 -13.67
N LYS A 129 -20.58 10.15 -13.42
CA LYS A 129 -20.97 9.65 -12.08
C LYS A 129 -20.08 8.51 -11.56
N LYS A 130 -19.45 7.76 -12.45
CA LYS A 130 -18.66 6.57 -12.13
C LYS A 130 -17.35 6.54 -12.92
N ALA A 131 -16.30 6.04 -12.30
CA ALA A 131 -15.06 5.68 -12.96
C ALA A 131 -14.67 4.24 -12.60
N LYS A 132 -14.13 3.50 -13.56
CA LYS A 132 -13.62 2.15 -13.37
C LYS A 132 -12.15 2.14 -13.72
N LEU A 133 -11.32 1.68 -12.78
CA LEU A 133 -9.87 1.67 -12.93
C LEU A 133 -9.30 0.31 -12.55
N LYS A 134 -8.24 -0.11 -13.23
CA LYS A 134 -7.41 -1.25 -12.83
C LYS A 134 -6.18 -0.72 -12.10
N PHE A 135 -5.92 -1.24 -10.91
CA PHE A 135 -4.72 -0.96 -10.15
C PHE A 135 -3.76 -2.13 -10.23
N GLU A 136 -2.48 -1.79 -10.40
CA GLU A 136 -1.32 -2.65 -10.23
C GLU A 136 -0.27 -1.84 -9.45
N ILE A 137 -0.64 -1.42 -8.22
CA ILE A 137 0.14 -0.49 -7.40
C ILE A 137 0.72 -1.23 -6.19
N THR A 138 1.96 -0.88 -5.84
CA THR A 138 2.62 -1.31 -4.61
C THR A 138 2.93 -0.09 -3.75
N VAL A 139 2.58 -0.17 -2.47
CA VAL A 139 3.04 0.78 -1.44
C VAL A 139 3.96 0.02 -0.49
N LEU A 140 5.20 0.48 -0.36
CA LEU A 140 6.16 -0.04 0.61
C LEU A 140 6.25 0.95 1.78
N ASP A 141 5.88 0.49 2.97
CA ASP A 141 6.07 1.18 4.24
C ASP A 141 7.41 0.71 4.83
N SER A 142 8.41 1.57 4.74
CA SER A 142 9.77 1.26 5.22
C SER A 142 9.87 1.28 6.74
N SER A 143 8.97 1.98 7.45
CA SER A 143 8.96 2.03 8.91
C SER A 143 8.59 0.66 9.49
N HIS A 144 7.64 -0.02 8.85
CA HIS A 144 7.06 -1.28 9.34
C HIS A 144 7.42 -2.51 8.48
N GLN A 145 8.33 -2.36 7.51
CA GLN A 145 8.70 -3.43 6.56
C GLN A 145 7.45 -4.12 5.96
N THR A 146 6.46 -3.30 5.61
CA THR A 146 5.15 -3.78 5.14
C THR A 146 4.94 -3.37 3.69
N LYS A 147 4.56 -4.33 2.86
CA LYS A 147 4.24 -4.13 1.45
C LYS A 147 2.74 -4.28 1.24
N LEU A 148 2.05 -3.19 0.91
CA LEU A 148 0.63 -3.20 0.56
C LEU A 148 0.49 -3.28 -0.96
N VAL A 149 -0.28 -4.26 -1.42
CA VAL A 149 -0.51 -4.52 -2.85
C VAL A 149 -1.95 -4.18 -3.19
N TYR A 150 -2.11 -3.24 -4.12
CA TYR A 150 -3.40 -2.81 -4.65
C TYR A 150 -3.55 -3.34 -6.07
N THR A 151 -4.12 -4.53 -6.19
CA THR A 151 -4.38 -5.18 -7.46
C THR A 151 -5.87 -5.25 -7.79
N GLY A 152 -6.15 -5.28 -9.09
CA GLY A 152 -7.46 -5.55 -9.64
C GLY A 152 -8.28 -4.29 -9.93
N ILE A 153 -9.55 -4.52 -10.24
CA ILE A 153 -10.43 -3.47 -10.75
C ILE A 153 -11.25 -2.88 -9.61
N ARG A 154 -11.38 -1.54 -9.61
CA ARG A 154 -12.21 -0.79 -8.65
C ARG A 154 -13.17 0.13 -9.39
N THR A 155 -14.33 0.34 -8.78
CA THR A 155 -15.33 1.31 -9.22
C THR A 155 -15.43 2.44 -8.21
N PHE A 156 -15.32 3.66 -8.69
CA PHE A 156 -15.33 4.90 -7.92
C PHE A 156 -16.61 5.67 -8.25
N ASN A 157 -17.24 6.21 -7.21
CA ASN A 157 -18.41 7.06 -7.38
C ASN A 157 -18.00 8.53 -7.26
N ARG A 158 -18.60 9.41 -8.07
CA ARG A 158 -18.32 10.85 -7.97
C ARG A 158 -18.76 11.36 -6.61
N VAL A 159 -17.91 12.11 -5.92
CA VAL A 159 -18.30 12.83 -4.71
C VAL A 159 -19.35 13.85 -5.09
N LYS A 160 -20.50 13.85 -4.40
CA LYS A 160 -21.48 14.93 -4.57
C LYS A 160 -20.85 16.21 -4.03
N THR A 161 -20.71 17.22 -4.88
CA THR A 161 -20.42 18.57 -4.40
C THR A 161 -21.64 19.01 -3.60
N ILE A 162 -21.55 18.99 -2.27
CA ILE A 162 -22.50 19.70 -1.44
C ILE A 162 -22.07 21.16 -1.60
N ASN A 163 -22.81 21.92 -2.40
CA ASN A 163 -22.66 23.37 -2.43
C ASN A 163 -23.07 23.86 -1.04
N ASN A 164 -22.12 23.96 -0.13
CA ASN A 164 -22.31 24.72 1.09
C ASN A 164 -22.37 26.18 0.66
N LEU A 165 -23.59 26.64 0.35
CA LEU A 165 -23.93 28.06 0.33
C LEU A 165 -23.92 28.52 1.78
N TYR A 166 -22.76 28.99 2.23
CA TYR A 166 -22.64 29.92 3.35
C TYR A 166 -22.12 31.24 2.80
#